data_AF-A0A925AQM2-F1
#
_entry.id   AF-A0A925AQM2-F1
#
_cell.length_a   1.000
_cell.length_b   1.000
_cell.length_c   1.000
_cell.angle_alpha   90.00
_cell.angle_beta   90.00
_cell.angle_gamma   90.00
#
_symmetry.space_group_name_H-M   'P 1'
#
loop_
_entity.id
_entity.type
_entity.pdbx_description
1 polymer ?
#
loop_
_entity_poly.entity_id
_entity_poly.type
_entity_poly.pdbx_seq_one_letter_code
_entity_poly.pdbx_strand_id
1 'polypeptide(L)'
;MEDRTQRLKGLLEKARHLPKTPGVYLMKDDKGRVIYVGKAAALRDRVSSYFQPSTKLEFKKAPMLEVVVDFEALEMDTEVEALLAENRLIKDIQPKFNARLTDDKTFPYLQLTTGEDFPGLYVTREPATRDVKLYGPFTSVYQLKEAVTHLQKAFKFRTCHLDIREDDTKRRFFRPCLLYAINQCTAPCADKISREAYCEDIRRLRRFLDGERKSVLRELERDMAQAAKDFQYERAAQLRDEIKALQSLGQRAAKGDQAYWQPEAFVSNPQEGVEALQESLKLPELPRLIEGFDIAHLQGGEMVGSMVSFIDGVPFKNGYRRYKISHGQGNNDILSLQEVVSRRYRDAGTNQELYPNLILIDGGIGQLSAAMEVFKLMDVQPPMVVALAKKEELIYTQHGSEPIRLGRNHLGLKLLQYVRDEAHRFAQHYHHILRRKAVLEEEIRQGRRPPRKSKPAAPTPIATPPKQSPAEPPPMDS
;
A
#
# COMPACT_ATOMS: atom_id res chain seq x y z
N MET A 1 -46.78 -4.49 19.60
CA MET A 1 -45.72 -5.51 19.74
C MET A 1 -45.90 -6.68 18.76
N GLU A 2 -47.14 -7.12 18.47
CA GLU A 2 -47.41 -8.17 17.47
C GLU A 2 -46.89 -7.84 16.06
N ASP A 3 -47.08 -6.60 15.60
CA ASP A 3 -46.65 -6.13 14.27
C ASP A 3 -45.13 -6.22 14.05
N ARG A 4 -44.32 -5.87 15.06
CA ARG A 4 -42.85 -5.96 15.01
C ARG A 4 -42.38 -7.42 14.90
N THR A 5 -42.94 -8.30 15.71
CA THR A 5 -42.55 -9.72 15.73
C THR A 5 -42.94 -10.41 14.42
N GLN A 6 -44.09 -10.05 13.85
CA GLN A 6 -44.54 -10.56 12.57
C GLN A 6 -43.68 -10.05 11.40
N ARG A 7 -43.30 -8.76 11.41
CA ARG A 7 -42.38 -8.16 10.44
C ARG A 7 -41.00 -8.84 10.45
N LEU A 8 -40.40 -9.03 11.62
CA LEU A 8 -39.09 -9.68 11.74
C LEU A 8 -39.13 -11.16 11.32
N LYS A 9 -40.23 -11.88 11.59
CA LYS A 9 -40.43 -13.24 11.08
C LYS A 9 -40.50 -13.27 9.55
N GLY A 10 -41.20 -12.32 8.92
CA GLY A 10 -41.25 -12.20 7.47
C GLY A 10 -39.87 -11.95 6.84
N LEU A 11 -39.07 -11.07 7.46
CA LEU A 11 -37.69 -10.82 7.02
C LEU A 11 -36.77 -12.02 7.22
N LEU A 12 -36.95 -12.79 8.29
CA LEU A 12 -36.21 -14.02 8.52
C LEU A 12 -36.50 -15.08 7.43
N GLU A 13 -37.78 -15.27 7.09
CA GLU A 13 -38.16 -16.18 6.01
C GLU A 13 -37.58 -15.72 4.66
N LYS A 14 -37.61 -14.42 4.35
CA LYS A 14 -36.95 -13.86 3.17
C LYS A 14 -35.43 -14.13 3.19
N ALA A 15 -34.78 -13.98 4.34
CA ALA A 15 -33.32 -14.15 4.47
C ALA A 15 -32.87 -15.60 4.25
N ARG A 16 -33.72 -16.58 4.59
CA ARG A 16 -33.42 -18.01 4.38
C ARG A 16 -33.34 -18.40 2.91
N HIS A 17 -33.98 -17.64 2.02
CA HIS A 17 -33.97 -17.87 0.57
C HIS A 17 -32.71 -17.30 -0.12
N LEU A 18 -31.87 -16.54 0.59
CA LEU A 18 -30.61 -16.05 0.03
C LEU A 18 -29.62 -17.21 -0.24
N PRO A 19 -28.72 -17.08 -1.21
CA PRO A 19 -27.66 -18.05 -1.42
C PRO A 19 -26.62 -18.02 -0.30
N LYS A 20 -25.87 -19.12 -0.16
CA LYS A 20 -24.71 -19.21 0.74
C LYS A 20 -23.43 -18.76 0.02
N THR A 21 -23.51 -17.62 -0.63
CA THR A 21 -22.41 -17.01 -1.38
C THR A 21 -21.91 -15.76 -0.64
N PRO A 22 -20.65 -15.36 -0.88
CA PRO A 22 -20.16 -14.06 -0.45
C PRO A 22 -20.97 -12.94 -1.09
N GLY A 23 -21.14 -11.83 -0.39
CA GLY A 23 -21.85 -10.69 -0.95
C GLY A 23 -22.09 -9.56 0.02
N VAL A 24 -22.78 -8.55 -0.49
CA VAL A 24 -23.14 -7.33 0.25
C VAL A 24 -24.64 -7.26 0.41
N TYR A 25 -25.13 -6.89 1.59
CA TYR A 25 -26.55 -6.69 1.84
C TYR A 25 -26.84 -5.26 2.28
N LEU A 26 -28.01 -4.76 1.88
CA LEU A 26 -28.49 -3.41 2.10
C LEU A 26 -29.82 -3.48 2.85
N MET A 27 -29.87 -2.93 4.06
CA MET A 27 -31.10 -2.83 4.87
C MET A 27 -31.83 -1.53 4.53
N LYS A 28 -33.16 -1.59 4.39
CA LYS A 28 -34.02 -0.49 3.96
C LYS A 28 -35.10 -0.14 4.99
N ASP A 29 -35.47 1.13 5.06
CA ASP A 29 -36.61 1.62 5.84
C ASP A 29 -37.95 1.51 5.08
N ASP A 30 -39.04 1.95 5.71
CA ASP A 30 -40.40 2.01 5.17
C ASP A 30 -40.52 2.87 3.89
N LYS A 31 -39.58 3.79 3.68
CA LYS A 31 -39.49 4.67 2.50
C LYS A 31 -38.55 4.11 1.43
N GLY A 32 -38.03 2.89 1.60
CA GLY A 32 -37.11 2.25 0.67
C GLY A 32 -35.68 2.82 0.71
N ARG A 33 -35.34 3.66 1.69
CA ARG A 33 -34.00 4.25 1.81
C ARG A 33 -33.07 3.25 2.49
N VAL A 34 -31.86 3.12 1.95
CA VAL A 34 -30.84 2.25 2.55
C VAL A 34 -30.31 2.87 3.84
N ILE A 35 -30.54 2.19 4.96
CA ILE A 35 -30.16 2.64 6.30
C ILE A 35 -28.89 1.96 6.82
N TYR A 36 -28.54 0.79 6.28
CA TYR A 36 -27.31 0.07 6.60
C TYR A 36 -26.83 -0.79 5.42
N VAL A 37 -25.51 -0.91 5.28
CA VAL A 37 -24.83 -1.78 4.31
C VAL A 37 -23.83 -2.65 5.08
N GLY A 38 -23.79 -3.94 4.77
CA GLY A 38 -22.83 -4.87 5.38
C GLY A 38 -22.39 -5.99 4.44
N LYS A 39 -21.21 -6.56 4.68
CA LYS A 39 -20.69 -7.73 3.95
C LYS A 39 -20.95 -9.05 4.68
N ALA A 40 -20.98 -10.13 3.91
CA ALA A 40 -21.11 -11.50 4.39
C ALA A 40 -20.25 -12.46 3.57
N ALA A 41 -19.65 -13.44 4.25
CA ALA A 41 -19.06 -14.63 3.60
C ALA A 41 -20.15 -15.60 3.11
N ALA A 42 -21.25 -15.69 3.86
CA ALA A 42 -22.46 -16.40 3.47
C ALA A 42 -23.66 -15.47 3.73
N LEU A 43 -24.24 -14.93 2.65
CA LEU A 43 -25.36 -13.98 2.71
C LEU A 43 -26.53 -14.53 3.53
N ARG A 44 -26.95 -15.77 3.29
CA ARG A 44 -28.03 -16.44 4.04
C ARG A 44 -27.81 -16.41 5.54
N ASP A 45 -26.65 -16.91 5.99
CA ASP A 45 -26.37 -17.12 7.41
C ASP A 45 -26.20 -15.78 8.12
N ARG A 46 -25.53 -14.83 7.45
CA ARG A 46 -25.29 -13.49 8.00
C ARG A 46 -26.56 -12.66 8.10
N VAL A 47 -27.37 -12.59 7.04
CA VAL A 47 -28.60 -11.79 7.06
C VAL A 47 -29.65 -12.41 7.99
N SER A 48 -29.76 -13.74 8.01
CA SER A 48 -30.68 -14.45 8.92
C SER A 48 -30.35 -14.18 10.39
N SER A 49 -29.07 -14.01 10.73
CA SER A 49 -28.63 -13.76 12.10
C SER A 49 -29.18 -12.46 12.71
N TYR A 50 -29.56 -11.46 11.90
CA TYR A 50 -30.15 -10.21 12.38
C TYR A 50 -31.60 -10.36 12.87
N PHE A 51 -32.33 -11.34 12.36
CA PHE A 51 -33.77 -11.50 12.60
C PHE A 51 -34.10 -12.67 13.55
N GLN A 52 -33.07 -13.36 14.06
CA GLN A 52 -33.24 -14.43 15.03
C GLN A 52 -33.48 -13.88 16.45
N PRO A 53 -34.56 -14.30 17.14
CA PRO A 53 -34.90 -13.78 18.48
C PRO A 53 -33.84 -14.04 19.56
N SER A 54 -33.00 -15.06 19.36
CA SER A 54 -31.98 -15.53 20.31
C SER A 54 -30.61 -14.87 20.15
N THR A 55 -30.41 -14.05 19.11
CA THR A 55 -29.10 -13.49 18.80
C THR A 55 -28.79 -12.26 19.65
N LYS A 56 -27.70 -12.30 20.44
CA LYS A 56 -27.15 -11.12 21.11
C LYS A 56 -26.50 -10.21 20.04
N LEU A 57 -27.28 -9.31 19.47
CA LEU A 57 -26.76 -8.26 18.60
C LEU A 57 -25.96 -7.24 19.41
N GLU A 58 -24.91 -6.70 18.81
CA GLU A 58 -24.15 -5.59 19.38
C GLU A 58 -25.09 -4.43 19.71
N PHE A 59 -24.89 -3.80 20.88
CA PHE A 59 -25.71 -2.70 21.42
C PHE A 59 -25.95 -1.56 20.42
N LYS A 60 -25.03 -1.37 19.46
CA LYS A 60 -25.07 -0.34 18.42
C LYS A 60 -25.97 -0.67 17.22
N LYS A 61 -26.26 -1.96 16.97
CA LYS A 61 -27.06 -2.44 15.82
C LYS A 61 -28.51 -2.74 16.18
N ALA A 62 -28.83 -2.89 17.46
CA ALA A 62 -30.18 -3.09 17.95
C ALA A 62 -31.19 -1.99 17.51
N PRO A 63 -30.85 -0.68 17.50
CA PRO A 63 -31.79 0.37 17.07
C PRO A 63 -32.16 0.31 15.59
N MET A 64 -31.33 -0.32 14.74
CA MET A 64 -31.61 -0.47 13.31
C MET A 64 -32.80 -1.41 13.05
N LEU A 65 -32.95 -2.45 13.87
CA LEU A 65 -34.02 -3.46 13.71
C LEU A 65 -35.42 -2.90 14.00
N GLU A 66 -35.50 -1.73 14.65
CA GLU A 66 -36.77 -1.04 14.89
C GLU A 66 -37.29 -0.37 13.61
N VAL A 67 -36.40 0.03 12.71
CA VAL A 67 -36.72 0.83 11.52
C VAL A 67 -36.65 0.03 10.22
N VAL A 68 -35.96 -1.12 10.22
CA VAL A 68 -35.83 -1.95 9.03
C VAL A 68 -37.18 -2.56 8.62
N VAL A 69 -37.52 -2.42 7.34
CA VAL A 69 -38.73 -2.97 6.73
C VAL A 69 -38.40 -3.94 5.60
N ASP A 70 -37.25 -3.76 4.94
CA ASP A 70 -36.81 -4.66 3.87
C ASP A 70 -35.28 -4.76 3.79
N PHE A 71 -34.76 -5.72 3.02
CA PHE A 71 -33.36 -5.78 2.63
C PHE A 71 -33.18 -6.31 1.20
N GLU A 72 -32.04 -5.94 0.61
CA GLU A 72 -31.53 -6.47 -0.66
C GLU A 72 -30.14 -7.06 -0.48
N ALA A 73 -29.76 -8.00 -1.35
CA ALA A 73 -28.44 -8.61 -1.36
C ALA A 73 -27.87 -8.61 -2.79
N LEU A 74 -26.57 -8.36 -2.88
CA LEU A 74 -25.77 -8.43 -4.10
C LEU A 74 -24.75 -9.55 -3.90
N GLU A 75 -24.85 -10.57 -4.71
CA GLU A 75 -23.92 -11.70 -4.72
C GLU A 75 -22.60 -11.27 -5.35
N MET A 76 -21.49 -11.79 -4.81
CA MET A 76 -20.14 -11.52 -5.27
C MET A 76 -19.39 -12.83 -5.37
N ASP A 77 -18.42 -12.90 -6.28
CA ASP A 77 -17.68 -14.15 -6.51
C ASP A 77 -16.70 -14.43 -5.36
N THR A 78 -16.29 -13.41 -4.62
CA THR A 78 -15.32 -13.51 -3.53
C THR A 78 -15.65 -12.63 -2.33
N GLU A 79 -15.16 -13.00 -1.14
CA GLU A 79 -15.25 -12.17 0.07
C GLU A 79 -14.53 -10.82 -0.07
N VAL A 80 -13.46 -10.79 -0.88
CA VAL A 80 -12.69 -9.58 -1.15
C VAL A 80 -13.51 -8.61 -1.99
N GLU A 81 -14.19 -9.11 -3.02
CA GLU A 81 -15.10 -8.30 -3.82
C GLU A 81 -16.28 -7.78 -2.98
N ALA A 82 -16.85 -8.62 -2.10
CA ALA A 82 -17.86 -8.19 -1.13
C ALA A 82 -17.35 -7.10 -0.17
N LEU A 83 -16.11 -7.18 0.29
CA LEU A 83 -15.50 -6.14 1.12
C LEU A 83 -15.32 -4.82 0.36
N LEU A 84 -14.86 -4.87 -0.90
CA LEU A 84 -14.66 -3.69 -1.74
C LEU A 84 -16.01 -3.04 -2.12
N ALA A 85 -17.00 -3.86 -2.47
CA ALA A 85 -18.35 -3.42 -2.78
C ALA A 85 -19.05 -2.83 -1.54
N GLU A 86 -18.89 -3.40 -0.36
CA GLU A 86 -19.40 -2.84 0.90
C GLU A 86 -18.81 -1.46 1.15
N ASN A 87 -17.48 -1.31 1.07
CA ASN A 87 -16.82 -0.03 1.34
C ASN A 87 -17.25 1.06 0.35
N ARG A 88 -17.45 0.69 -0.93
CA ARG A 88 -17.99 1.57 -1.96
C ARG A 88 -19.44 1.97 -1.68
N LEU A 89 -20.32 1.01 -1.41
CA LEU A 89 -21.75 1.28 -1.18
C LEU A 89 -21.99 2.09 0.11
N ILE A 90 -21.19 1.89 1.16
CA ILE A 90 -21.22 2.74 2.35
C ILE A 90 -20.88 4.19 2.00
N LYS A 91 -19.89 4.40 1.13
CA LYS A 91 -19.45 5.73 0.72
C LYS A 91 -20.45 6.43 -0.20
N ASP A 92 -21.03 5.68 -1.14
CA ASP A 92 -21.96 6.21 -2.14
C ASP A 92 -23.33 6.55 -1.52
N ILE A 93 -23.80 5.73 -0.57
CA ILE A 93 -25.14 5.82 0.01
C ILE A 93 -25.14 6.60 1.33
N GLN A 94 -23.99 6.66 2.02
CA GLN A 94 -23.83 7.21 3.38
C GLN A 94 -24.95 6.76 4.34
N PRO A 95 -25.16 5.45 4.54
CA PRO A 95 -26.28 4.96 5.33
C PRO A 95 -26.17 5.42 6.79
N LYS A 96 -27.31 5.85 7.36
CA LYS A 96 -27.40 6.42 8.71
C LYS A 96 -26.71 5.59 9.80
N PHE A 97 -26.78 4.25 9.71
CA PHE A 97 -26.18 3.35 10.69
C PHE A 97 -24.73 2.94 10.39
N ASN A 98 -24.20 3.23 9.18
CA ASN A 98 -22.77 3.07 8.85
C ASN A 98 -21.95 4.34 9.13
N ALA A 99 -22.54 5.54 8.97
CA ALA A 99 -21.86 6.83 9.15
C ALA A 99 -21.31 7.09 10.56
N ARG A 100 -21.79 6.37 11.59
CA ARG A 100 -21.26 6.42 12.97
C ARG A 100 -20.02 5.53 13.19
N LEU A 101 -19.51 4.85 12.16
CA LEU A 101 -18.42 3.87 12.23
C LEU A 101 -17.19 4.25 11.40
N THR A 102 -17.03 5.52 11.01
CA THR A 102 -15.88 5.98 10.21
C THR A 102 -14.63 6.14 11.08
N ASP A 103 -13.69 5.19 10.96
CA ASP A 103 -12.28 5.47 11.18
C ASP A 103 -11.59 5.53 9.80
N ASP A 104 -11.20 6.74 9.42
CA ASP A 104 -10.99 7.22 8.05
C ASP A 104 -9.55 7.06 7.56
N LYS A 105 -9.19 5.91 6.99
CA LYS A 105 -7.96 5.80 6.18
C LYS A 105 -8.21 5.11 4.84
N THR A 106 -8.70 5.88 3.88
CA THR A 106 -8.84 5.44 2.48
C THR A 106 -7.47 5.32 1.81
N PHE A 107 -7.17 4.14 1.26
CA PHE A 107 -5.92 3.89 0.54
C PHE A 107 -5.84 4.68 -0.78
N PRO A 108 -4.68 5.28 -1.12
CA PRO A 108 -4.47 5.90 -2.42
C PRO A 108 -4.37 4.86 -3.54
N TYR A 109 -4.96 5.19 -4.68
CA TYR A 109 -4.92 4.49 -5.95
C TYR A 109 -4.28 5.38 -7.02
N LEU A 110 -3.76 4.74 -8.05
CA LEU A 110 -3.33 5.37 -9.28
C LEU A 110 -4.37 5.05 -10.35
N GLN A 111 -4.96 6.09 -10.93
CA GLN A 111 -6.08 6.00 -11.85
C GLN A 111 -5.66 6.54 -13.22
N LEU A 112 -5.77 5.71 -14.25
CA LEU A 112 -5.58 6.10 -15.65
C LEU A 112 -6.97 6.26 -16.29
N THR A 113 -7.30 7.43 -16.84
CA THR A 113 -8.56 7.61 -17.58
C THR A 113 -8.50 6.90 -18.93
N THR A 114 -9.58 6.27 -19.35
CA THR A 114 -9.66 5.54 -20.63
C THR A 114 -10.79 6.04 -21.53
N GLY A 115 -11.71 6.85 -21.01
CA GLY A 115 -12.83 7.43 -21.77
C GLY A 115 -12.57 8.83 -22.35
N GLU A 116 -11.38 9.39 -22.14
CA GLU A 116 -11.01 10.73 -22.63
C GLU A 116 -10.17 10.60 -23.92
N ASP A 117 -10.28 11.57 -24.84
CA ASP A 117 -9.42 11.63 -26.04
C ASP A 117 -7.93 11.67 -25.68
N PHE A 118 -7.61 12.32 -24.56
CA PHE A 118 -6.26 12.42 -24.01
C PHE A 118 -6.25 11.88 -22.58
N PRO A 119 -6.04 10.56 -22.38
CA PRO A 119 -5.92 9.93 -21.08
C PRO A 119 -4.97 10.63 -20.11
N GLY A 120 -5.40 10.80 -18.86
CA GLY A 120 -4.59 11.31 -17.76
C GLY A 120 -4.37 10.26 -16.67
N LEU A 121 -3.27 10.41 -15.94
CA LEU A 121 -2.94 9.55 -14.80
C LEU A 121 -3.00 10.35 -13.50
N TYR A 122 -3.76 9.89 -12.52
CA TYR A 122 -4.08 10.63 -11.30
C TYR A 122 -3.87 9.78 -10.06
N VAL A 123 -3.43 10.40 -8.96
CA VAL A 123 -3.43 9.77 -7.64
C VAL A 123 -4.72 10.16 -6.92
N THR A 124 -5.57 9.19 -6.63
CA THR A 124 -6.88 9.43 -5.98
C THR A 124 -7.10 8.47 -4.81
N ARG A 125 -7.88 8.89 -3.81
CA ARG A 125 -8.40 7.99 -2.76
C ARG A 125 -9.84 7.55 -3.04
N GLU A 126 -10.47 8.20 -4.01
CA GLU A 126 -11.84 7.97 -4.44
C GLU A 126 -11.76 7.65 -5.94
N PRO A 127 -11.48 6.39 -6.29
CA PRO A 127 -11.35 6.01 -7.67
C PRO A 127 -12.70 6.10 -8.37
N ALA A 128 -12.70 6.65 -9.59
CA ALA A 128 -13.86 6.60 -10.46
C ALA A 128 -14.18 5.15 -10.82
N THR A 129 -15.46 4.88 -11.07
CA THR A 129 -15.97 3.51 -11.21
C THR A 129 -16.20 3.10 -12.65
N ARG A 130 -16.08 4.03 -13.60
CA ARG A 130 -16.27 3.85 -15.04
C ARG A 130 -15.17 4.57 -15.79
N ASP A 131 -14.84 4.06 -16.98
CA ASP A 131 -13.91 4.66 -17.93
C ASP A 131 -12.53 4.99 -17.36
N VAL A 132 -12.09 4.16 -16.40
CA VAL A 132 -10.77 4.26 -15.80
C VAL A 132 -10.16 2.89 -15.56
N LYS A 133 -8.84 2.82 -15.63
CA LYS A 133 -8.03 1.70 -15.18
C LYS A 133 -7.38 2.06 -13.84
N LEU A 134 -7.57 1.23 -12.85
CA LEU A 134 -7.05 1.44 -11.49
C LEU A 134 -5.84 0.53 -11.24
N TYR A 135 -4.86 1.11 -10.56
CA TYR A 135 -3.68 0.46 -10.04
C TYR A 135 -3.60 0.77 -8.53
N GLY A 136 -3.30 -0.21 -7.69
CA GLY A 136 -3.32 -0.08 -6.23
C GLY A 136 -4.32 -1.03 -5.57
N PRO A 137 -4.55 -0.93 -4.25
CA PRO A 137 -4.21 0.18 -3.34
C PRO A 137 -2.72 0.30 -3.00
N PHE A 138 -2.24 1.53 -2.80
CA PHE A 138 -0.86 1.82 -2.39
C PHE A 138 -0.78 2.17 -0.90
N THR A 139 0.33 1.77 -0.25
CA THR A 139 0.52 2.01 1.19
C THR A 139 1.13 3.38 1.51
N SER A 140 1.71 4.07 0.53
CA SER A 140 2.36 5.37 0.69
C SER A 140 2.02 6.32 -0.45
N VAL A 141 1.31 7.42 -0.13
CA VAL A 141 1.02 8.49 -1.08
C VAL A 141 2.30 9.18 -1.58
N TYR A 142 3.31 9.30 -0.71
CA TYR A 142 4.54 10.02 -1.01
C TYR A 142 5.36 9.31 -2.10
N GLN A 143 5.59 8.00 -1.91
CA GLN A 143 6.30 7.18 -2.89
C GLN A 143 5.54 7.09 -4.21
N LEU A 144 4.20 7.00 -4.13
CA LEU A 144 3.36 7.00 -5.32
C LEU A 144 3.53 8.30 -6.13
N LYS A 145 3.50 9.48 -5.48
CA LYS A 145 3.73 10.78 -6.14
C LYS A 145 5.13 10.90 -6.73
N GLU A 146 6.13 10.34 -6.06
CA GLU A 146 7.51 10.32 -6.57
C GLU A 146 7.63 9.41 -7.81
N ALA A 147 7.03 8.22 -7.76
CA ALA A 147 6.98 7.30 -8.90
C ALA A 147 6.28 7.92 -10.11
N VAL A 148 5.14 8.57 -9.89
CA VAL A 148 4.42 9.33 -10.94
C VAL A 148 5.31 10.39 -11.58
N THR A 149 6.12 11.10 -10.80
CA THR A 149 7.03 12.13 -11.33
C THR A 149 8.07 11.53 -12.28
N HIS A 150 8.61 10.35 -11.96
CA HIS A 150 9.55 9.65 -12.86
C HIS A 150 8.86 9.08 -14.10
N LEU A 151 7.66 8.52 -13.93
CA LEU A 151 6.84 8.08 -15.05
C LEU A 151 6.50 9.24 -15.99
N GLN A 152 6.19 10.43 -15.47
CA GLN A 152 5.92 11.62 -16.29
C GLN A 152 7.14 12.08 -17.09
N LYS A 153 8.36 11.94 -16.57
CA LYS A 153 9.58 12.23 -17.34
C LYS A 153 9.77 11.27 -18.51
N ALA A 154 9.39 10.00 -18.33
CA ALA A 154 9.55 8.98 -19.35
C ALA A 154 8.44 9.00 -20.40
N PHE A 155 7.18 9.03 -19.97
CA PHE A 155 6.01 8.85 -20.82
C PHE A 155 5.24 10.15 -21.11
N LYS A 156 5.62 11.27 -20.48
CA LYS A 156 5.11 12.64 -20.76
C LYS A 156 3.58 12.78 -20.78
N PHE A 157 2.89 12.07 -19.88
CA PHE A 157 1.43 12.12 -19.75
C PHE A 157 0.95 13.31 -18.90
N ARG A 158 -0.32 13.68 -19.10
CA ARG A 158 -0.99 14.76 -18.35
C ARG A 158 -1.44 14.30 -16.95
N THR A 159 -1.36 15.23 -16.00
CA THR A 159 -1.96 15.12 -14.65
C THR A 159 -2.93 16.26 -14.37
N CYS A 160 -3.23 17.11 -15.36
CA CYS A 160 -4.25 18.15 -15.25
C CYS A 160 -5.65 17.58 -15.44
N HIS A 161 -6.64 18.20 -14.82
CA HIS A 161 -8.06 17.80 -14.91
C HIS A 161 -8.83 18.59 -15.99
N LEU A 162 -8.16 18.99 -17.07
CA LEU A 162 -8.80 19.72 -18.16
C LEU A 162 -9.60 18.75 -19.04
N ASP A 163 -10.81 19.11 -19.44
CA ASP A 163 -11.48 18.43 -20.56
C ASP A 163 -10.77 18.86 -21.85
N ILE A 164 -10.11 17.90 -22.51
CA ILE A 164 -9.36 18.16 -23.74
C ILE A 164 -9.95 17.24 -24.79
N ARG A 165 -10.60 17.84 -25.78
CA ARG A 165 -11.15 17.13 -26.93
C ARG A 165 -10.30 17.37 -28.16
N GLU A 166 -10.25 16.41 -29.04
CA GLU A 166 -9.47 16.51 -30.27
C GLU A 166 -10.01 17.58 -31.23
N ASP A 167 -11.34 17.74 -31.29
CA ASP A 167 -12.06 18.65 -32.18
C ASP A 167 -12.01 20.13 -31.74
N ASP A 168 -11.55 20.43 -30.53
CA ASP A 168 -11.48 21.80 -30.03
C ASP A 168 -10.32 22.59 -30.66
N THR A 169 -10.67 23.37 -31.68
CA THR A 169 -9.75 24.28 -32.38
C THR A 169 -9.14 25.37 -31.49
N LYS A 170 -9.75 25.70 -30.34
CA LYS A 170 -9.26 26.76 -29.44
C LYS A 170 -7.99 26.36 -28.68
N ARG A 171 -7.70 25.05 -28.60
CA ARG A 171 -6.48 24.52 -27.97
C ARG A 171 -5.20 25.16 -28.54
N ARG A 172 -5.18 25.50 -29.82
CA ARG A 172 -4.01 26.13 -30.47
C ARG A 172 -3.56 27.43 -29.81
N PHE A 173 -4.49 28.15 -29.19
CA PHE A 173 -4.23 29.40 -28.48
C PHE A 173 -4.04 29.20 -26.97
N PHE A 174 -4.23 27.98 -26.47
CA PHE A 174 -4.08 27.67 -25.07
C PHE A 174 -2.60 27.62 -24.67
N ARG A 175 -2.24 28.35 -23.62
CA ARG A 175 -0.86 28.37 -23.12
C ARG A 175 -0.59 27.08 -22.32
N PRO A 176 0.40 26.25 -22.70
CA PRO A 176 0.77 25.07 -21.93
C PRO A 176 1.20 25.40 -20.50
N CYS A 177 1.00 24.45 -19.59
CA CYS A 177 1.42 24.57 -18.20
C CYS A 177 2.92 24.30 -18.01
N LEU A 178 3.39 24.44 -16.77
CA LEU A 178 4.80 24.21 -16.41
C LEU A 178 5.29 22.81 -16.80
N LEU A 179 4.44 21.78 -16.74
CA LEU A 179 4.83 20.40 -17.07
C LEU A 179 5.31 20.27 -18.52
N TYR A 180 4.76 21.06 -19.44
CA TYR A 180 5.27 21.13 -20.81
C TYR A 180 6.64 21.79 -20.87
N ALA A 181 6.80 22.94 -20.20
CA ALA A 181 8.06 23.68 -20.18
C ALA A 181 9.23 22.86 -19.58
N ILE A 182 8.94 21.92 -18.67
CA ILE A 182 9.93 21.00 -18.08
C ILE A 182 9.94 19.60 -18.72
N ASN A 183 9.31 19.43 -19.90
CA ASN A 183 9.28 18.19 -20.69
C ASN A 183 8.68 16.96 -19.97
N GLN A 184 7.67 17.16 -19.13
CA GLN A 184 6.91 16.11 -18.42
C GLN A 184 5.49 15.93 -18.95
N CYS A 185 5.08 16.75 -19.91
CA CYS A 185 3.82 16.63 -20.62
C CYS A 185 4.01 17.08 -22.07
N THR A 186 3.42 16.39 -23.04
CA THR A 186 3.44 16.76 -24.46
C THR A 186 2.40 17.83 -24.84
N ALA A 187 1.73 18.42 -23.85
CA ALA A 187 0.75 19.51 -23.99
C ALA A 187 -0.36 19.26 -25.03
N PRO A 188 -1.16 18.19 -24.86
CA PRO A 188 -2.36 18.01 -25.68
C PRO A 188 -3.36 19.17 -25.52
N CYS A 189 -3.32 19.90 -24.39
CA CYS A 189 -4.17 21.08 -24.16
C CYS A 189 -3.88 22.23 -25.10
N ALA A 190 -2.69 22.27 -25.70
CA ALA A 190 -2.20 23.35 -26.53
C ALA A 190 -1.97 22.94 -27.99
N ASP A 191 -2.57 21.83 -28.42
CA ASP A 191 -2.44 21.27 -29.78
C ASP A 191 -0.98 20.99 -30.19
N LYS A 192 -0.13 20.59 -29.23
CA LYS A 192 1.31 20.31 -29.46
C LYS A 192 1.63 18.87 -29.79
N ILE A 193 0.66 17.96 -29.68
CA ILE A 193 0.76 16.54 -30.01
C ILE A 193 -0.58 16.06 -30.58
N SER A 194 -0.55 15.15 -31.55
CA SER A 194 -1.77 14.52 -32.05
C SER A 194 -2.32 13.51 -31.05
N ARG A 195 -3.60 13.19 -31.16
CA ARG A 195 -4.24 12.19 -30.29
C ARG A 195 -3.61 10.81 -30.45
N GLU A 196 -3.30 10.41 -31.67
CA GLU A 196 -2.73 9.09 -31.97
C GLU A 196 -1.37 8.92 -31.29
N ALA A 197 -0.50 9.93 -31.43
CA ALA A 197 0.82 9.93 -30.84
C ALA A 197 0.74 9.92 -29.30
N TYR A 198 -0.14 10.74 -28.72
CA TYR A 198 -0.34 10.75 -27.27
C TYR A 198 -0.89 9.40 -26.75
N CYS A 199 -1.85 8.81 -27.45
CA CYS A 199 -2.41 7.50 -27.09
C CYS A 199 -1.38 6.37 -27.22
N GLU A 200 -0.39 6.48 -28.10
CA GLU A 200 0.74 5.55 -28.18
C GLU A 200 1.60 5.63 -26.90
N ASP A 201 1.95 6.85 -26.45
CA ASP A 201 2.70 7.05 -25.21
C ASP A 201 1.95 6.47 -24.00
N ILE A 202 0.64 6.66 -23.94
CA ILE A 202 -0.22 6.09 -22.89
C ILE A 202 -0.29 4.56 -22.97
N ARG A 203 -0.34 3.97 -24.18
CA ARG A 203 -0.31 2.51 -24.34
C ARG A 203 1.01 1.91 -23.85
N ARG A 204 2.14 2.58 -24.09
CA ARG A 204 3.45 2.19 -23.54
C ARG A 204 3.50 2.32 -22.01
N LEU A 205 2.96 3.42 -21.46
CA LEU A 205 2.78 3.58 -20.02
C LEU A 205 1.94 2.44 -19.43
N ARG A 206 0.84 2.08 -20.08
CA ARG A 206 -0.05 1.00 -19.62
C ARG A 206 0.67 -0.34 -19.59
N ARG A 207 1.35 -0.73 -20.68
CA ARG A 207 2.18 -1.94 -20.74
C ARG A 207 3.25 -1.96 -19.66
N PHE A 208 3.88 -0.82 -19.40
CA PHE A 208 4.88 -0.69 -18.32
C PHE A 208 4.25 -0.93 -16.94
N LEU A 209 3.08 -0.35 -16.66
CA LEU A 209 2.35 -0.53 -15.40
C LEU A 209 1.76 -1.94 -15.24
N ASP A 210 1.41 -2.60 -16.35
CA ASP A 210 0.91 -3.97 -16.40
C ASP A 210 2.03 -5.03 -16.24
N GLY A 211 3.29 -4.60 -16.07
CA GLY A 211 4.43 -5.47 -15.72
C GLY A 211 5.40 -5.79 -16.87
N GLU A 212 5.17 -5.31 -18.08
CA GLU A 212 6.03 -5.57 -19.26
C GLU A 212 7.32 -4.71 -19.30
N ARG A 213 7.89 -4.39 -18.13
CA ARG A 213 9.02 -3.45 -17.99
C ARG A 213 10.21 -3.79 -18.88
N LYS A 214 10.61 -5.07 -18.94
CA LYS A 214 11.76 -5.51 -19.74
C LYS A 214 11.51 -5.34 -21.24
N SER A 215 10.29 -5.53 -21.70
CA SER A 215 9.94 -5.35 -23.12
C SER A 215 10.01 -3.89 -23.49
N VAL A 216 9.37 -3.03 -22.69
CA VAL A 216 9.33 -1.58 -22.93
C VAL A 216 10.74 -0.98 -22.92
N LEU A 217 11.59 -1.38 -21.97
CA LEU A 217 12.98 -0.91 -21.93
C LEU A 217 13.79 -1.35 -23.16
N ARG A 218 13.63 -2.59 -23.62
CA ARG A 218 14.31 -3.08 -24.84
C ARG A 218 13.83 -2.36 -26.10
N GLU A 219 12.55 -2.03 -26.19
CA GLU A 219 12.00 -1.24 -27.28
C GLU A 219 12.62 0.17 -27.30
N LEU A 220 12.66 0.86 -26.16
CA LEU A 220 13.30 2.18 -26.04
C LEU A 220 14.80 2.15 -26.36
N GLU A 221 15.52 1.10 -25.94
CA GLU A 221 16.94 0.92 -26.27
C GLU A 221 17.17 0.73 -27.77
N ARG A 222 16.30 -0.03 -28.45
CA ARG A 222 16.35 -0.19 -29.91
C ARG A 222 16.05 1.11 -30.63
N ASP A 223 15.01 1.84 -30.22
CA ASP A 223 14.64 3.13 -30.79
C ASP A 223 15.77 4.15 -30.63
N MET A 224 16.43 4.16 -29.46
CA MET A 224 17.58 5.02 -29.18
C MET A 224 18.76 4.68 -30.12
N ALA A 225 19.06 3.38 -30.28
CA ALA A 225 20.13 2.92 -31.15
C ALA A 225 19.85 3.23 -32.63
N GLN A 226 18.59 3.11 -33.05
CA GLN A 226 18.18 3.43 -34.41
C GLN A 226 18.27 4.95 -34.68
N ALA A 227 17.76 5.78 -33.76
CA ALA A 227 17.90 7.23 -33.86
C ALA A 227 19.37 7.69 -33.92
N ALA A 228 20.27 7.02 -33.19
CA ALA A 228 21.70 7.29 -33.28
C ALA A 228 22.30 6.89 -34.64
N LYS A 229 21.87 5.77 -35.23
CA LYS A 229 22.27 5.35 -36.59
C LYS A 229 21.78 6.31 -37.66
N ASP A 230 20.58 6.86 -37.48
CA ASP A 230 19.95 7.81 -38.40
C ASP A 230 20.44 9.25 -38.18
N PHE A 231 21.52 9.45 -37.40
CA PHE A 231 22.11 10.76 -37.07
C PHE A 231 21.16 11.72 -36.32
N GLN A 232 20.10 11.20 -35.69
CA GLN A 232 19.13 11.96 -34.89
C GLN A 232 19.55 12.06 -33.43
N TYR A 233 20.66 12.76 -33.16
CA TYR A 233 21.28 12.80 -31.84
C TYR A 233 20.41 13.38 -30.73
N GLU A 234 19.58 14.38 -31.03
CA GLU A 234 18.65 14.96 -30.05
C GLU A 234 17.60 13.93 -29.60
N ARG A 235 17.06 13.16 -30.54
CA ARG A 235 16.08 12.11 -30.26
C ARG A 235 16.71 10.97 -29.47
N ALA A 236 17.93 10.57 -29.85
CA ALA A 236 18.69 9.56 -29.11
C ALA A 236 18.99 10.01 -27.66
N ALA A 237 19.34 11.29 -27.46
CA ALA A 237 19.57 11.85 -26.12
C ALA A 237 18.30 11.85 -25.27
N GLN A 238 17.15 12.20 -25.86
CA GLN A 238 15.84 12.14 -25.18
C GLN A 238 15.51 10.71 -24.75
N LEU A 239 15.59 9.73 -25.67
CA LEU A 239 15.32 8.31 -25.37
C LEU A 239 16.26 7.76 -24.30
N ARG A 240 17.54 8.13 -24.34
CA ARG A 240 18.52 7.79 -23.29
C ARG A 240 18.08 8.30 -21.92
N ASP A 241 17.62 9.54 -21.84
CA ASP A 241 17.22 10.15 -20.57
C ASP A 241 15.89 9.57 -20.06
N GLU A 242 14.97 9.19 -20.96
CA GLU A 242 13.75 8.41 -20.65
C GLU A 242 14.11 7.03 -20.08
N ILE A 243 15.03 6.30 -20.71
CA ILE A 243 15.55 5.00 -20.22
C ILE A 243 16.17 5.17 -18.82
N LYS A 244 17.00 6.20 -18.61
CA LYS A 244 17.59 6.49 -17.30
C LYS A 244 16.53 6.77 -16.24
N ALA A 245 15.48 7.52 -16.56
CA ALA A 245 14.37 7.77 -15.64
C ALA A 245 13.66 6.46 -15.23
N LEU A 246 13.36 5.58 -16.20
CA LEU A 246 12.72 4.28 -15.95
C LEU A 246 13.63 3.27 -15.23
N GLN A 247 14.94 3.35 -15.47
CA GLN A 247 15.92 2.56 -14.74
C GLN A 247 16.07 3.08 -13.30
N SER A 248 16.01 4.40 -13.07
CA SER A 248 16.11 4.99 -11.74
C SER A 248 14.98 4.57 -10.79
N LEU A 249 13.78 4.30 -11.34
CA LEU A 249 12.66 3.67 -10.63
C LEU A 249 13.04 2.29 -10.06
N GLY A 250 13.91 1.53 -10.74
CA GLY A 250 14.43 0.25 -10.23
C GLY A 250 15.78 0.33 -9.50
N GLN A 251 16.65 1.28 -9.84
CA GLN A 251 17.96 1.42 -9.16
C GLN A 251 17.82 1.97 -7.74
N ARG A 252 16.76 2.73 -7.43
CA ARG A 252 16.44 3.08 -6.03
C ARG A 252 15.95 1.90 -5.20
N ALA A 253 15.44 0.83 -5.82
CA ALA A 253 15.26 -0.44 -5.13
C ALA A 253 16.60 -1.13 -4.79
N ALA A 254 17.70 -0.76 -5.48
CA ALA A 254 19.01 -1.41 -5.35
C ALA A 254 20.08 -0.60 -4.57
N LYS A 255 19.93 0.72 -4.38
CA LYS A 255 20.97 1.61 -3.80
C LYS A 255 20.84 1.96 -2.31
N GLY A 256 20.10 1.17 -1.52
CA GLY A 256 20.19 1.22 -0.06
C GLY A 256 19.36 2.29 0.67
N ASP A 257 18.62 3.14 -0.03
CA ASP A 257 17.41 3.79 0.52
C ASP A 257 16.20 2.95 0.08
N GLN A 258 15.89 1.90 0.85
CA GLN A 258 14.77 0.97 0.58
C GLN A 258 13.41 1.65 0.82
N ALA A 259 13.06 2.58 -0.06
CA ALA A 259 11.73 3.16 -0.21
C ALA A 259 11.12 2.68 -1.53
N TYR A 260 10.62 1.44 -1.48
CA TYR A 260 9.55 0.85 -2.29
C TYR A 260 9.20 1.55 -3.63
N TRP A 261 9.88 1.13 -4.70
CA TRP A 261 9.22 0.88 -5.98
C TRP A 261 9.76 -0.43 -6.54
N GLN A 262 9.15 -1.55 -6.14
CA GLN A 262 9.39 -2.85 -6.73
C GLN A 262 8.12 -3.27 -7.49
N PRO A 263 8.12 -3.21 -8.83
CA PRO A 263 7.15 -3.92 -9.66
C PRO A 263 7.36 -5.45 -9.61
N GLU A 264 8.38 -5.92 -8.89
CA GLU A 264 8.88 -7.30 -8.96
C GLU A 264 8.65 -8.09 -7.66
N ALA A 265 8.02 -7.49 -6.64
CA ALA A 265 7.46 -8.19 -5.48
C ALA A 265 5.95 -8.38 -5.63
N PHE A 266 5.53 -8.85 -6.80
CA PHE A 266 4.36 -9.72 -6.81
C PHE A 266 4.87 -11.04 -6.23
N VAL A 267 4.58 -11.29 -4.95
CA VAL A 267 4.17 -12.66 -4.64
C VAL A 267 3.01 -12.88 -5.60
N SER A 268 3.21 -13.75 -6.59
CA SER A 268 2.09 -14.41 -7.27
C SER A 268 1.24 -14.96 -6.14
N ASN A 269 0.18 -14.21 -5.81
CA ASN A 269 -0.78 -14.47 -4.75
C ASN A 269 -0.18 -14.66 -3.32
N PRO A 270 -0.23 -13.65 -2.42
CA PRO A 270 0.16 -13.79 -1.01
C PRO A 270 -0.47 -15.00 -0.30
N GLN A 271 -1.68 -15.37 -0.71
CA GLN A 271 -2.40 -16.54 -0.22
C GLN A 271 -1.68 -17.86 -0.58
N GLU A 272 -1.21 -18.00 -1.82
CA GLU A 272 -0.43 -19.17 -2.27
C GLU A 272 0.90 -19.29 -1.50
N GLY A 273 1.47 -18.16 -1.07
CA GLY A 273 2.64 -18.15 -0.19
C GLY A 273 2.35 -18.73 1.19
N VAL A 274 1.20 -18.38 1.78
CA VAL A 274 0.74 -18.89 3.09
C VAL A 274 0.38 -20.38 3.00
N GLU A 275 -0.29 -20.80 1.93
CA GLU A 275 -0.66 -22.19 1.67
C GLU A 275 0.59 -23.07 1.44
N ALA A 276 1.51 -22.63 0.57
CA ALA A 276 2.75 -23.36 0.33
C ALA A 276 3.61 -23.45 1.61
N LEU A 277 3.54 -22.43 2.48
CA LEU A 277 4.22 -22.44 3.78
C LEU A 277 3.56 -23.42 4.76
N GLN A 278 2.23 -23.48 4.79
CA GLN A 278 1.47 -24.47 5.56
C GLN A 278 1.89 -25.90 5.18
N GLU A 279 1.92 -26.19 3.88
CA GLU A 279 2.30 -27.52 3.35
C GLU A 279 3.75 -27.86 3.71
N SER A 280 4.67 -26.92 3.48
CA SER A 280 6.11 -27.12 3.75
C SER A 280 6.42 -27.38 5.22
N LEU A 281 5.74 -26.66 6.12
CA LEU A 281 5.93 -26.77 7.57
C LEU A 281 4.98 -27.78 8.22
N LYS A 282 4.11 -28.43 7.44
CA LYS A 282 3.09 -29.39 7.90
C LYS A 282 2.21 -28.82 9.02
N LEU A 283 1.79 -27.57 8.87
CA LEU A 283 0.97 -26.89 9.86
C LEU A 283 -0.49 -27.38 9.81
N PRO A 284 -1.14 -27.58 10.97
CA PRO A 284 -2.53 -28.03 11.03
C PRO A 284 -3.51 -26.98 10.49
N GLU A 285 -3.17 -25.70 10.58
CA GLU A 285 -3.95 -24.57 10.09
C GLU A 285 -3.07 -23.60 9.29
N LEU A 286 -3.70 -22.79 8.44
CA LEU A 286 -3.02 -21.76 7.67
C LEU A 286 -2.30 -20.76 8.61
N PRO A 287 -1.00 -20.47 8.40
CA PRO A 287 -0.28 -19.49 9.20
C PRO A 287 -0.67 -18.06 8.79
N ARG A 288 -1.90 -17.66 9.16
CA ARG A 288 -2.48 -16.36 8.78
C ARG A 288 -1.74 -15.20 9.41
N LEU A 289 -1.48 -15.25 10.71
CA LEU A 289 -0.69 -14.26 11.43
C LEU A 289 0.74 -14.75 11.60
N ILE A 290 1.69 -14.09 10.94
CA ILE A 290 3.13 -14.37 11.04
C ILE A 290 3.81 -13.19 11.73
N GLU A 291 4.55 -13.44 12.82
CA GLU A 291 5.39 -12.43 13.47
C GLU A 291 6.87 -12.71 13.21
N GLY A 292 7.59 -11.73 12.67
CA GLY A 292 9.02 -11.80 12.39
C GLY A 292 9.84 -10.99 13.39
N PHE A 293 10.90 -11.57 13.94
CA PHE A 293 11.81 -10.94 14.89
C PHE A 293 13.22 -10.79 14.32
N ASP A 294 13.82 -9.61 14.51
CA ASP A 294 15.22 -9.31 14.18
C ASP A 294 15.87 -8.53 15.33
N ILE A 295 17.13 -8.86 15.66
CA ILE A 295 17.94 -8.17 16.66
C ILE A 295 19.06 -7.41 15.94
N ALA A 296 19.15 -6.11 16.21
CA ALA A 296 20.15 -5.25 15.61
C ALA A 296 21.00 -4.53 16.66
N HIS A 297 22.31 -4.50 16.43
CA HIS A 297 23.29 -3.82 17.27
C HIS A 297 23.44 -2.35 16.89
N LEU A 298 23.30 -1.43 17.86
CA LEU A 298 23.61 -0.01 17.65
C LEU A 298 25.10 0.28 17.95
N GLN A 299 25.67 1.25 17.24
CA GLN A 299 26.96 1.83 17.62
C GLN A 299 26.80 2.55 18.97
N GLY A 300 27.47 2.05 20.00
CA GLY A 300 27.35 2.54 21.39
C GLY A 300 26.99 1.48 22.43
N GLY A 301 26.80 0.21 22.02
CA GLY A 301 26.51 -0.91 22.94
C GLY A 301 25.02 -1.07 23.29
N GLU A 302 24.14 -0.24 22.73
CA GLU A 302 22.70 -0.44 22.83
C GLU A 302 22.23 -1.48 21.79
N MET A 303 21.23 -2.29 22.12
CA MET A 303 20.61 -3.26 21.19
C MET A 303 19.14 -2.94 20.99
N VAL A 304 18.62 -3.26 19.81
CA VAL A 304 17.21 -3.04 19.46
C VAL A 304 16.63 -4.32 18.90
N GLY A 305 15.54 -4.76 19.52
CA GLY A 305 14.67 -5.77 18.95
C GLY A 305 13.62 -5.13 18.06
N SER A 306 13.42 -5.71 16.89
CA SER A 306 12.35 -5.32 15.98
C SER A 306 11.40 -6.49 15.76
N MET A 307 10.11 -6.19 15.72
CA MET A 307 9.05 -7.16 15.45
C MET A 307 8.15 -6.60 14.35
N VAL A 308 7.89 -7.42 13.34
CA VAL A 308 6.97 -7.14 12.25
C VAL A 308 5.86 -8.18 12.23
N SER A 309 4.69 -7.80 11.76
CA SER A 309 3.52 -8.68 11.69
C SER A 309 3.02 -8.76 10.26
N PHE A 310 2.61 -9.94 9.83
CA PHE A 310 2.03 -10.20 8.51
C PHE A 310 0.69 -10.90 8.72
N ILE A 311 -0.35 -10.49 7.98
CA ILE A 311 -1.66 -11.12 7.96
C ILE A 311 -1.92 -11.60 6.54
N ASP A 312 -2.17 -12.89 6.38
CA ASP A 312 -2.42 -13.54 5.09
C ASP A 312 -1.33 -13.25 4.05
N GLY A 313 -0.07 -13.29 4.50
CA GLY A 313 1.10 -13.02 3.66
C GLY A 313 1.35 -11.54 3.35
N VAL A 314 0.55 -10.62 3.89
CA VAL A 314 0.64 -9.17 3.66
C VAL A 314 1.15 -8.45 4.92
N PRO A 315 2.09 -7.49 4.80
CA PRO A 315 2.60 -6.77 5.96
C PRO A 315 1.53 -5.93 6.69
N PHE A 316 1.38 -6.17 7.99
CA PHE A 316 0.50 -5.45 8.89
C PHE A 316 1.29 -4.46 9.77
N LYS A 317 1.56 -3.27 9.21
CA LYS A 317 2.42 -2.24 9.84
C LYS A 317 1.96 -1.77 11.22
N ASN A 318 0.65 -1.83 11.51
CA ASN A 318 0.11 -1.46 12.82
C ASN A 318 0.52 -2.46 13.92
N GLY A 319 0.86 -3.70 13.54
CA GLY A 319 1.39 -4.72 14.45
C GLY A 319 2.87 -4.57 14.75
N TYR A 320 3.58 -3.66 14.07
CA TYR A 320 5.03 -3.56 14.24
C TYR A 320 5.38 -2.99 15.62
N ARG A 321 6.44 -3.52 16.23
CA ARG A 321 6.91 -3.09 17.56
C ARG A 321 8.43 -3.00 17.58
N ARG A 322 8.94 -2.02 18.31
CA ARG A 322 10.37 -1.88 18.59
C ARG A 322 10.59 -1.98 20.08
N TYR A 323 11.64 -2.69 20.46
CA TYR A 323 12.01 -2.93 21.83
C TYR A 323 13.41 -2.37 22.04
N LYS A 324 13.51 -1.32 22.85
CA LYS A 324 14.82 -0.84 23.30
C LYS A 324 15.32 -1.80 24.38
N ILE A 325 16.53 -2.34 24.17
CA ILE A 325 17.17 -3.28 25.07
C ILE A 325 18.22 -2.51 25.86
N SER A 326 18.21 -2.66 27.18
CA SER A 326 19.07 -1.90 28.09
C SER A 326 19.68 -2.85 29.10
N HIS A 327 20.63 -3.68 28.66
CA HIS A 327 21.45 -4.52 29.53
C HIS A 327 22.92 -4.19 29.31
N GLY A 328 23.63 -3.91 30.41
CA GLY A 328 25.00 -3.39 30.44
C GLY A 328 26.10 -4.45 30.42
N GLN A 329 25.86 -5.66 29.89
CA GLN A 329 26.88 -6.72 29.83
C GLN A 329 26.86 -7.46 28.49
N GLY A 330 27.75 -7.05 27.59
CA GLY A 330 28.15 -7.80 26.39
C GLY A 330 27.15 -7.82 25.22
N ASN A 331 27.68 -7.86 23.99
CA ASN A 331 26.92 -8.11 22.76
C ASN A 331 26.42 -9.56 22.75
N ASN A 332 25.27 -9.83 23.36
CA ASN A 332 24.67 -11.16 23.32
C ASN A 332 23.29 -11.10 22.66
N ASP A 333 23.28 -11.35 21.34
CA ASP A 333 22.06 -11.42 20.52
C ASP A 333 21.04 -12.42 21.05
N ILE A 334 21.51 -13.51 21.67
CA ILE A 334 20.68 -14.54 22.27
C ILE A 334 19.87 -13.96 23.44
N LEU A 335 20.52 -13.28 24.39
CA LEU A 335 19.83 -12.68 25.54
C LEU A 335 18.87 -11.58 25.10
N SER A 336 19.27 -10.80 24.10
CA SER A 336 18.44 -9.75 23.50
C SER A 336 17.17 -10.31 22.89
N LEU A 337 17.28 -11.41 22.13
CA LEU A 337 16.12 -12.10 21.59
C LEU A 337 15.22 -12.63 22.71
N GLN A 338 15.80 -13.22 23.76
CA GLN A 338 15.04 -13.72 24.88
C GLN A 338 14.22 -12.63 25.59
N GLU A 339 14.82 -11.45 25.79
CA GLU A 339 14.15 -10.29 26.39
C GLU A 339 12.99 -9.80 25.52
N VAL A 340 13.19 -9.69 24.21
CA VAL A 340 12.18 -9.21 23.26
C VAL A 340 10.99 -10.16 23.16
N VAL A 341 11.26 -11.45 22.98
CA VAL A 341 10.24 -12.50 22.94
C VAL A 341 9.50 -12.56 24.28
N SER A 342 10.21 -12.51 25.41
CA SER A 342 9.59 -12.46 26.73
C SER A 342 8.67 -11.24 26.87
N ARG A 343 9.12 -10.03 26.50
CA ARG A 343 8.29 -8.82 26.61
C ARG A 343 7.05 -8.89 25.74
N ARG A 344 7.15 -9.41 24.51
CA ARG A 344 6.01 -9.56 23.60
C ARG A 344 4.95 -10.51 24.15
N TYR A 345 5.37 -11.64 24.71
CA TYR A 345 4.46 -12.72 25.10
C TYR A 345 4.15 -12.78 26.61
N ARG A 346 4.83 -11.98 27.44
CA ARG A 346 4.50 -11.80 28.86
C ARG A 346 3.11 -11.18 29.06
N ASP A 347 2.74 -10.23 28.20
CA ASP A 347 1.44 -9.54 28.28
C ASP A 347 0.31 -10.29 27.55
N ALA A 348 0.61 -11.39 26.84
CA ALA A 348 -0.40 -12.23 26.16
C ALA A 348 -1.38 -12.93 27.14
N GLY A 349 -1.09 -12.89 28.45
CA GLY A 349 -2.02 -13.28 29.52
C GLY A 349 -3.13 -12.25 29.84
N THR A 350 -3.22 -11.12 29.12
CA THR A 350 -4.26 -10.08 29.36
C THR A 350 -5.29 -9.89 28.24
N ASN A 351 -5.31 -10.77 27.22
CA ASN A 351 -6.35 -10.85 26.19
C ASN A 351 -6.57 -9.57 25.34
N GLN A 352 -5.55 -8.71 25.19
CA GLN A 352 -5.65 -7.46 24.43
C GLN A 352 -5.05 -7.51 23.01
N GLU A 353 -4.25 -8.52 22.65
CA GLU A 353 -3.63 -8.65 21.32
C GLU A 353 -3.70 -10.10 20.79
N LEU A 354 -3.77 -10.26 19.46
CA LEU A 354 -3.81 -11.56 18.78
C LEU A 354 -2.47 -12.29 18.93
N TYR A 355 -2.54 -13.61 19.18
CA TYR A 355 -1.38 -14.49 19.21
C TYR A 355 -1.08 -15.03 17.80
N PRO A 356 0.18 -15.04 17.33
CA PRO A 356 0.51 -15.46 15.96
C PRO A 356 0.29 -16.95 15.75
N ASN A 357 0.16 -17.36 14.48
CA ASN A 357 0.16 -18.77 14.07
C ASN A 357 1.59 -19.26 13.79
N LEU A 358 2.48 -18.34 13.38
CA LEU A 358 3.87 -18.63 13.07
C LEU A 358 4.76 -17.51 13.57
N ILE A 359 5.85 -17.87 14.23
CA ILE A 359 6.90 -16.97 14.69
C ILE A 359 8.15 -17.25 13.87
N LEU A 360 8.63 -16.25 13.15
CA LEU A 360 9.88 -16.29 12.40
C LEU A 360 10.96 -15.55 13.18
N ILE A 361 12.09 -16.20 13.41
CA ILE A 361 13.28 -15.62 14.03
C ILE A 361 14.34 -15.44 12.95
N ASP A 362 14.90 -14.24 12.83
CA ASP A 362 16.03 -14.00 11.94
C ASP A 362 17.32 -14.62 12.53
N GLY A 363 17.61 -15.83 12.06
CA GLY A 363 18.92 -16.42 12.06
C GLY A 363 18.93 -17.93 12.31
N GLY A 364 19.86 -18.42 13.13
CA GLY A 364 20.23 -19.84 13.17
C GLY A 364 19.57 -20.67 14.28
N ILE A 365 19.94 -21.94 14.35
CA ILE A 365 19.46 -22.88 15.38
C ILE A 365 19.70 -22.38 16.82
N GLY A 366 20.79 -21.67 17.08
CA GLY A 366 21.06 -21.09 18.40
C GLY A 366 20.03 -20.06 18.85
N GLN A 367 19.55 -19.21 17.93
CA GLN A 367 18.51 -18.22 18.22
C GLN A 367 17.13 -18.86 18.34
N LEU A 368 16.86 -19.92 17.56
CA LEU A 368 15.67 -20.75 17.74
C LEU A 368 15.62 -21.34 19.15
N SER A 369 16.69 -22.01 19.57
CA SER A 369 16.79 -22.61 20.91
C SER A 369 16.59 -21.57 22.01
N ALA A 370 17.19 -20.38 21.85
CA ALA A 370 17.03 -19.28 22.80
C ALA A 370 15.58 -18.83 22.97
N ALA A 371 14.82 -18.68 21.88
CA ALA A 371 13.40 -18.33 21.96
C ALA A 371 12.56 -19.46 22.57
N MET A 372 12.87 -20.72 22.26
CA MET A 372 12.19 -21.88 22.84
C MET A 372 12.40 -21.99 24.36
N GLU A 373 13.58 -21.64 24.87
CA GLU A 373 13.82 -21.54 26.31
C GLU A 373 12.89 -20.53 26.99
N VAL A 374 12.60 -19.41 26.35
CA VAL A 374 11.70 -18.38 26.89
C VAL A 374 10.27 -18.89 26.98
N PHE A 375 9.77 -19.57 25.94
CA PHE A 375 8.45 -20.19 25.98
C PHE A 375 8.33 -21.26 27.06
N LYS A 376 9.38 -22.07 27.23
CA LYS A 376 9.46 -23.08 28.30
C LYS A 376 9.43 -22.45 29.70
N LEU A 377 10.11 -21.33 29.91
CA LEU A 377 10.11 -20.61 31.19
C LEU A 377 8.77 -19.92 31.49
N MET A 378 8.04 -19.50 30.46
CA MET A 378 6.72 -18.87 30.60
C MET A 378 5.58 -19.90 30.77
N ASP A 379 5.87 -21.19 30.66
CA ASP A 379 4.88 -22.28 30.61
C ASP A 379 3.81 -22.08 29.50
N VAL A 380 4.22 -21.43 28.40
CA VAL A 380 3.36 -21.18 27.24
C VAL A 380 3.82 -22.03 26.08
N GLN A 381 2.92 -22.80 25.47
CA GLN A 381 3.17 -23.51 24.22
C GLN A 381 3.05 -22.52 23.05
N PRO A 382 4.15 -22.20 22.33
CA PRO A 382 4.06 -21.41 21.11
C PRO A 382 3.43 -22.26 20.00
N PRO A 383 2.89 -21.66 18.93
CA PRO A 383 2.22 -22.39 17.88
C PRO A 383 3.27 -23.07 17.00
N MET A 384 3.87 -22.34 16.06
CA MET A 384 5.06 -22.77 15.34
C MET A 384 6.13 -21.68 15.44
N VAL A 385 7.34 -22.05 15.86
CA VAL A 385 8.52 -21.19 15.80
C VAL A 385 9.50 -21.77 14.77
N VAL A 386 9.93 -20.91 13.85
CA VAL A 386 10.93 -21.24 12.84
C VAL A 386 12.06 -20.21 12.84
N ALA A 387 13.25 -20.65 12.46
CA ALA A 387 14.39 -19.77 12.22
C ALA A 387 14.91 -19.94 10.78
N LEU A 388 15.20 -18.82 10.12
CA LEU A 388 15.68 -18.80 8.74
C LEU A 388 17.16 -18.41 8.67
N ALA A 389 18.02 -19.37 8.34
CA ALA A 389 19.46 -19.15 8.29
C ALA A 389 19.90 -18.41 7.01
N LYS A 390 20.61 -17.28 7.20
CA LYS A 390 20.93 -16.28 6.16
C LYS A 390 21.82 -16.74 4.99
N LYS A 391 22.66 -17.77 5.16
CA LYS A 391 23.60 -18.20 4.11
C LYS A 391 23.01 -19.21 3.13
N GLU A 392 22.21 -20.13 3.65
CA GLU A 392 21.70 -21.28 2.87
C GLU A 392 20.17 -21.30 2.77
N GLU A 393 19.49 -20.31 3.37
CA GLU A 393 18.02 -20.20 3.38
C GLU A 393 17.35 -21.45 3.94
N LEU A 394 18.03 -22.07 4.91
CA LEU A 394 17.58 -23.26 5.62
C LEU A 394 16.58 -22.88 6.71
N ILE A 395 15.47 -23.62 6.78
CA ILE A 395 14.42 -23.40 7.76
C ILE A 395 14.58 -24.41 8.89
N TYR A 396 14.93 -23.92 10.08
CA TYR A 396 14.94 -24.72 11.31
C TYR A 396 13.57 -24.61 11.98
N THR A 397 13.04 -25.72 12.48
CA THR A 397 11.72 -25.76 13.13
C THR A 397 11.86 -26.23 14.58
N GLN A 398 10.91 -25.86 15.43
CA GLN A 398 10.92 -26.27 16.84
C GLN A 398 10.77 -27.80 17.06
N HIS A 399 10.31 -28.55 16.06
CA HIS A 399 10.02 -29.98 16.17
C HIS A 399 11.05 -30.89 15.47
N GLY A 400 11.90 -30.34 14.60
CA GLY A 400 12.82 -31.11 13.76
C GLY A 400 14.28 -30.83 14.08
N SER A 401 15.09 -31.89 14.17
CA SER A 401 16.56 -31.78 14.30
C SER A 401 17.24 -31.41 12.99
N GLU A 402 16.61 -31.72 11.85
CA GLU A 402 17.13 -31.42 10.51
C GLU A 402 16.43 -30.19 9.89
N PRO A 403 17.18 -29.31 9.20
CA PRO A 403 16.59 -28.15 8.53
C PRO A 403 15.82 -28.54 7.27
N ILE A 404 14.72 -27.83 7.01
CA ILE A 404 13.96 -27.95 5.77
C ILE A 404 14.61 -27.07 4.70
N ARG A 405 14.91 -27.68 3.55
CA ARG A 405 15.45 -26.98 2.38
C ARG A 405 14.39 -26.88 1.29
N LEU A 406 13.94 -25.66 1.01
CA LEU A 406 12.98 -25.38 -0.06
C LEU A 406 13.69 -24.91 -1.33
N GLY A 407 13.06 -25.14 -2.48
CA GLY A 407 13.56 -24.63 -3.76
C GLY A 407 13.57 -23.09 -3.78
N ARG A 408 14.53 -22.46 -4.46
CA ARG A 408 14.67 -20.99 -4.51
C ARG A 408 13.43 -20.24 -5.01
N ASN A 409 12.60 -20.90 -5.82
CA ASN A 409 11.36 -20.34 -6.35
C ASN A 409 10.11 -20.67 -5.51
N HIS A 410 10.27 -21.44 -4.43
CA HIS A 410 9.17 -21.89 -3.59
C HIS A 410 8.48 -20.71 -2.90
N LEU A 411 7.14 -20.62 -3.01
CA LEU A 411 6.38 -19.46 -2.54
C LEU A 411 6.44 -19.29 -1.01
N GLY A 412 6.39 -20.39 -0.25
CA GLY A 412 6.56 -20.35 1.20
C GLY A 412 7.95 -19.84 1.64
N LEU A 413 9.01 -20.16 0.89
CA LEU A 413 10.36 -19.64 1.18
C LEU A 413 10.41 -18.13 0.91
N LYS A 414 9.84 -17.69 -0.22
CA LYS A 414 9.75 -16.26 -0.56
C LYS A 414 8.96 -15.47 0.48
N LEU A 415 7.90 -16.05 1.04
CA LEU A 415 7.14 -15.43 2.14
C LEU A 415 7.99 -15.29 3.40
N LEU A 416 8.70 -16.33 3.83
CA LEU A 416 9.60 -16.24 5.00
C LEU A 416 10.73 -15.22 4.77
N GLN A 417 11.31 -15.19 3.58
CA GLN A 417 12.29 -14.18 3.18
C GLN A 417 11.70 -12.78 3.27
N TYR A 418 10.46 -12.60 2.82
CA TYR A 418 9.79 -11.30 2.88
C TYR A 418 9.57 -10.85 4.33
N VAL A 419 9.12 -11.74 5.21
CA VAL A 419 8.96 -11.45 6.65
C VAL A 419 10.31 -11.08 7.28
N ARG A 420 11.37 -11.85 7.01
CA ARG A 420 12.73 -11.57 7.50
C ARG A 420 13.24 -10.22 7.02
N ASP A 421 13.17 -9.97 5.72
CA ASP A 421 13.71 -8.77 5.09
C ASP A 421 12.96 -7.53 5.58
N GLU A 422 11.64 -7.64 5.84
CA GLU A 422 10.84 -6.58 6.42
C GLU A 422 11.18 -6.32 7.90
N ALA A 423 11.46 -7.38 8.69
CA ALA A 423 11.96 -7.25 10.07
C ALA A 423 13.30 -6.52 10.09
N HIS A 424 14.24 -6.98 9.27
CA HIS A 424 15.56 -6.39 9.12
C HIS A 424 15.48 -4.91 8.68
N ARG A 425 14.62 -4.60 7.70
CA ARG A 425 14.35 -3.22 7.26
C ARG A 425 13.81 -2.35 8.39
N PHE A 426 12.88 -2.88 9.18
CA PHE A 426 12.24 -2.15 10.27
C PHE A 426 13.21 -1.82 11.41
N ALA A 427 14.15 -2.72 11.69
CA ALA A 427 15.29 -2.50 12.57
C ALA A 427 16.23 -1.41 12.02
N GLN A 428 16.75 -1.57 10.80
CA GLN A 428 17.69 -0.63 10.17
C GLN A 428 17.16 0.81 10.11
N HIS A 429 15.88 1.00 9.80
CA HIS A 429 15.26 2.33 9.77
C HIS A 429 15.38 3.07 11.12
N TYR A 430 15.34 2.34 12.23
CA TYR A 430 15.51 2.91 13.56
C TYR A 430 16.93 3.40 13.82
N HIS A 431 17.96 2.71 13.31
CA HIS A 431 19.36 3.17 13.37
C HIS A 431 19.55 4.53 12.68
N HIS A 432 18.85 4.79 11.57
CA HIS A 432 18.93 6.07 10.89
C HIS A 432 18.27 7.20 11.69
N ILE A 433 17.14 6.93 12.33
CA ILE A 433 16.44 7.89 13.20
C ILE A 433 17.30 8.24 14.42
N LEU A 434 17.85 7.24 15.09
CA LEU A 434 18.70 7.44 16.27
C LEU A 434 20.01 8.13 15.94
N ARG A 435 20.69 7.78 14.84
CA ARG A 435 21.90 8.49 14.40
C ARG A 435 21.63 9.96 14.12
N ARG A 436 20.52 10.27 13.45
CA ARG A 436 20.14 11.66 13.18
C ARG A 436 19.86 12.44 14.47
N LYS A 437 19.26 11.78 15.47
CA LYS A 437 18.99 12.38 16.78
C LYS A 437 20.27 12.59 17.59
N ALA A 438 21.16 11.59 17.65
CA ALA A 438 22.44 11.67 18.35
C ALA A 438 23.36 12.74 17.75
N VAL A 439 23.47 12.81 16.41
CA VAL A 439 24.22 13.89 15.73
C VAL A 439 23.66 15.26 16.07
N LEU A 440 22.32 15.41 16.11
CA LEU A 440 21.68 16.66 16.48
C LEU A 440 21.94 17.04 17.95
N GLU A 441 21.91 16.06 18.85
CA GLU A 441 22.19 16.25 20.29
C GLU A 441 23.68 16.58 20.53
N GLU A 442 24.60 15.95 19.80
CA GLU A 442 26.04 16.24 19.81
C GLU A 442 26.33 17.66 19.30
N GLU A 443 25.70 18.07 18.18
CA GLU A 443 25.80 19.44 17.64
C GLU A 443 25.31 20.48 18.65
N ILE A 444 24.17 20.21 19.32
CA ILE A 444 23.63 21.07 20.38
C ILE A 444 24.60 21.13 21.58
N ARG A 445 25.18 19.99 21.98
CA ARG A 445 26.13 19.90 23.11
C ARG A 445 27.44 20.63 22.81
N GLN A 446 27.87 20.66 21.55
CA GLN A 446 29.00 21.43 21.05
C GLN A 446 28.67 22.91 20.78
N GLY A 447 27.48 23.38 21.18
CA GLY A 447 27.07 24.78 21.05
C GLY A 447 26.71 25.21 19.62
N ARG A 448 26.62 24.28 18.67
CA ARG A 448 26.18 24.56 17.30
C ARG A 448 24.66 24.58 17.26
N ARG A 449 24.07 25.67 16.74
CA ARG A 449 22.61 25.79 16.63
C ARG A 449 22.07 24.69 15.70
N PRO A 450 21.02 23.95 16.10
CA PRO A 450 20.38 22.99 15.21
C PRO A 450 19.84 23.73 13.97
N PRO A 451 19.82 23.09 12.79
CA PRO A 451 19.35 23.72 11.57
C PRO A 451 17.93 24.23 11.77
N ARG A 452 17.73 25.55 11.59
CA ARG A 452 16.40 26.16 11.64
C ARG A 452 15.51 25.40 10.65
N LYS A 453 14.35 24.90 11.12
CA LYS A 453 13.26 24.52 10.21
C LYS A 453 13.06 25.70 9.27
N SER A 454 13.33 25.52 7.99
CA SER A 454 13.09 26.56 7.00
C SER A 454 11.61 26.88 7.06
N LYS A 455 11.28 28.09 7.53
CA LYS A 455 9.96 28.64 7.25
C LYS A 455 9.84 28.68 5.72
N PRO A 456 8.70 28.26 5.14
CA PRO A 456 8.47 28.51 3.73
C PRO A 456 8.68 30.00 3.47
N ALA A 457 9.48 30.32 2.46
CA ALA A 457 9.76 31.70 2.10
C ALA A 457 8.42 32.41 1.86
N ALA A 458 8.25 33.59 2.48
CA ALA A 458 7.13 34.44 2.13
C ALA A 458 7.21 34.75 0.62
N PRO A 459 6.08 34.78 -0.10
CA PRO A 459 6.08 35.07 -1.52
C PRO A 459 6.74 36.44 -1.74
N THR A 460 7.75 36.46 -2.62
CA THR A 460 8.39 37.67 -3.08
C THR A 460 7.31 38.60 -3.67
N PRO A 461 7.24 39.88 -3.27
CA PRO A 461 6.33 40.82 -3.90
C PRO A 461 6.67 40.87 -5.40
N ILE A 462 5.67 40.61 -6.23
CA ILE A 462 5.77 40.77 -7.68
C ILE A 462 6.04 42.25 -7.93
N ALA A 463 7.20 42.57 -8.51
CA ALA A 463 7.52 43.92 -8.94
C ALA A 463 6.49 44.36 -9.99
N THR A 464 5.76 45.41 -9.68
CA THR A 464 4.85 46.08 -10.61
C THR A 464 5.67 46.57 -11.81
N PRO A 465 5.26 46.28 -13.06
CA PRO A 465 5.97 46.78 -14.23
C PRO A 465 5.89 48.32 -14.26
N PRO A 466 6.93 49.01 -14.77
CA PRO A 466 6.93 50.46 -14.87
C PRO A 466 5.80 50.92 -15.79
N LYS A 467 5.06 51.95 -15.36
CA LYS A 467 4.04 52.62 -16.17
C LYS A 467 4.69 53.12 -17.46
N GLN A 468 4.20 52.64 -18.60
CA GLN A 468 4.51 53.22 -19.90
C GLN A 468 3.94 54.64 -19.95
N SER A 469 4.80 55.62 -20.23
CA SER A 469 4.41 56.99 -20.57
C SER A 469 3.70 57.01 -21.95
N PRO A 470 2.69 57.87 -22.15
CA PRO A 470 1.99 57.96 -23.42
C PRO A 470 2.92 58.49 -24.52
N ALA A 471 2.85 57.87 -25.70
CA ALA A 471 3.63 58.25 -26.87
C ALA A 471 3.22 59.64 -27.40
N GLU A 472 4.20 60.50 -27.67
CA GLU A 472 4.02 61.75 -28.41
C GLU A 472 3.80 61.50 -29.91
N PRO A 473 2.98 62.32 -30.59
CA PRO A 473 2.72 62.17 -32.02
C PRO A 473 3.91 62.69 -32.85
N PRO A 474 4.05 62.24 -34.12
CA PRO A 474 5.19 62.58 -34.96
C PRO A 474 5.15 64.05 -35.42
N PRO A 475 6.30 64.67 -35.70
CA PRO A 475 6.34 66.04 -36.17
C PRO A 475 5.93 66.11 -37.65
N MET A 476 5.20 67.17 -37.99
CA MET A 476 4.87 67.54 -39.37
C MET A 476 6.05 68.27 -40.02
N ASP A 477 6.28 67.98 -41.30
CA ASP A 477 7.29 68.57 -42.17
C ASP A 477 7.22 70.11 -42.23
N SER A 478 8.39 70.74 -42.18
CA SER A 478 8.73 72.04 -42.80
C SER A 478 10.24 72.15 -42.96
#